data_AF-A0A1F8CUI6-F1
#
_entry.id   AF-A0A1F8CUI6-F1
#
_cell.length_a   1.000
_cell.length_b   1.000
_cell.length_c   1.000
_cell.angle_alpha   90.00
_cell.angle_beta   90.00
_cell.angle_gamma   90.00
#
_symmetry.space_group_name_H-M   'P 1'
#
loop_
_entity.id
_entity.type
_entity.pdbx_description
1 polymer ?
#
loop_
_entity_poly.entity_id
_entity_poly.type
_entity_poly.pdbx_seq_one_letter_code
_entity_poly.pdbx_strand_id
1 'polypeptide(L)'
;MEVGMKVTQAPIWWEFVCGACGAHCQAEPEDVVSRPSVDCDGDVVGRICVVECGRCGKQHDVPVYLLTQKIAKIAAGKRLK
;
A
#
# COMPACT_ATOMS: atom_id res chain seq x y z
N MET A 1 -24.68 -27.26 10.60
CA MET A 1 -24.53 -25.89 11.13
C MET A 1 -23.40 -25.26 10.35
N GLU A 2 -23.73 -24.62 9.23
CA GLU A 2 -22.74 -23.92 8.40
C GLU A 2 -22.34 -22.65 9.15
N VAL A 3 -21.10 -22.64 9.66
CA VAL A 3 -20.49 -21.45 10.25
C VAL A 3 -20.21 -20.51 9.07
N GLY A 4 -21.20 -19.68 8.76
CA GLY A 4 -21.07 -18.61 7.77
C GLY A 4 -19.85 -17.77 8.12
N MET A 5 -18.84 -17.82 7.26
CA MET A 5 -17.73 -16.88 7.28
C MET A 5 -18.34 -15.48 7.25
N LYS A 6 -18.33 -14.78 8.39
CA LYS A 6 -18.49 -13.33 8.38
C LYS A 6 -17.26 -12.81 7.67
N VAL A 7 -17.38 -12.57 6.37
CA VAL A 7 -16.54 -11.63 5.66
C VAL A 7 -16.80 -10.29 6.33
N THR A 8 -16.09 -10.01 7.42
CA THR A 8 -15.82 -8.64 7.84
C THR A 8 -14.96 -8.08 6.73
N GLN A 9 -15.62 -7.59 5.69
CA GLN A 9 -15.00 -6.77 4.66
C GLN A 9 -14.43 -5.57 5.41
N ALA A 10 -13.15 -5.66 5.76
CA ALA A 10 -12.39 -4.49 6.18
C ALA A 10 -12.58 -3.45 5.05
N PRO A 11 -12.74 -2.16 5.37
CA PRO A 11 -13.10 -1.18 4.37
C PRO A 11 -12.01 -1.14 3.29
N ILE A 12 -12.32 -1.74 2.14
CA ILE A 12 -11.43 -1.78 0.98
C ILE A 12 -11.13 -0.34 0.61
N TRP A 13 -9.90 0.07 0.87
CA TRP A 13 -9.52 1.47 0.75
C TRP A 13 -9.07 1.80 -0.68
N TRP A 14 -8.39 0.86 -1.32
CA TRP A 14 -8.01 0.97 -2.72
C TRP A 14 -7.88 -0.41 -3.38
N GLU A 15 -8.36 -0.52 -4.61
CA GLU A 15 -8.17 -1.68 -5.48
C GLU A 15 -7.25 -1.34 -6.64
N PHE A 16 -6.27 -2.21 -6.92
CA PHE A 16 -5.34 -2.05 -8.03
C PHE A 16 -5.11 -3.39 -8.73
N VAL A 17 -4.81 -3.33 -10.02
CA VAL A 17 -4.37 -4.50 -10.78
C VAL A 17 -2.85 -4.56 -10.74
N CYS A 18 -2.30 -5.66 -10.24
CA CYS A 18 -0.86 -5.86 -10.21
C CYS A 18 -0.32 -5.97 -11.64
N GLY A 19 0.46 -4.99 -12.08
CA GLY A 19 1.09 -5.02 -13.41
C GLY A 19 2.06 -6.18 -13.66
N ALA A 20 2.53 -6.86 -12.59
CA ALA A 20 3.45 -8.00 -12.71
C ALA A 20 2.74 -9.35 -12.88
N CYS A 21 1.65 -9.59 -12.14
CA CYS A 21 0.95 -10.89 -12.15
C CYS A 21 -0.50 -10.82 -12.65
N GLY A 22 -1.01 -9.63 -12.96
CA GLY A 22 -2.38 -9.40 -13.44
C GLY A 22 -3.49 -9.61 -12.40
N ALA A 23 -3.13 -9.87 -11.14
CA ALA A 23 -4.11 -10.08 -10.08
C ALA A 23 -4.78 -8.77 -9.67
N HIS A 24 -6.09 -8.82 -9.43
CA HIS A 24 -6.79 -7.78 -8.71
C HIS A 24 -6.42 -7.87 -7.22
N CYS A 25 -5.83 -6.80 -6.70
CA CYS A 25 -5.38 -6.68 -5.33
C CYS A 25 -6.14 -5.56 -4.64
N GLN A 26 -6.36 -5.75 -3.34
CA GLN A 26 -6.98 -4.78 -2.46
C GLN A 26 -5.94 -4.39 -1.40
N ALA A 27 -5.90 -3.12 -1.07
CA ALA A 27 -4.95 -2.55 -0.12
C ALA A 27 -5.69 -1.76 0.95
N GLU A 28 -5.28 -1.96 2.20
CA GLU A 28 -5.68 -1.13 3.31
C GLU A 28 -4.65 -0.02 3.55
N PRO A 29 -5.01 1.08 4.25
CA PRO A 29 -4.06 2.15 4.54
C PRO A 29 -2.85 1.67 5.35
N GLU A 30 -3.01 0.62 6.15
CA GLU A 30 -1.94 0.02 6.97
C GLU A 30 -0.94 -0.83 6.16
N ASP A 31 -1.35 -1.34 4.99
CA ASP A 31 -0.47 -2.06 4.07
C ASP A 31 0.49 -1.12 3.32
N VAL A 32 0.20 0.19 3.35
CA VAL A 32 1.03 1.19 2.70
C VAL A 32 2.31 1.37 3.50
N VAL A 33 3.43 0.99 2.90
CA VAL A 33 4.77 1.20 3.45
C VAL A 33 5.47 2.34 2.72
N SER A 34 6.52 2.88 3.33
CA SER A 34 7.37 3.89 2.69
C SER A 34 8.67 3.24 2.23
N ARG A 35 8.99 3.40 0.95
CA ARG A 35 10.27 3.01 0.35
C ARG A 35 11.13 4.26 0.14
N PRO A 36 12.44 4.21 0.41
CA PRO A 36 13.33 5.32 0.06
C PRO A 36 13.34 5.55 -1.46
N SER A 37 13.13 6.80 -1.86
CA SER A 37 13.41 7.27 -3.21
C SER A 37 14.88 7.63 -3.26
N VAL A 38 15.61 6.97 -4.15
CA VAL A 38 17.04 7.14 -4.31
C VAL A 38 17.29 7.81 -5.66
N ASP A 39 18.12 8.84 -5.71
CA ASP A 39 18.51 9.46 -6.97
C ASP A 39 19.65 8.68 -7.66
N CYS A 40 20.17 9.22 -8.76
CA CYS A 40 21.19 8.55 -9.57
C CYS A 40 22.53 8.39 -8.83
N ASP A 41 22.83 9.23 -7.83
CA ASP A 41 24.05 9.16 -7.03
C ASP A 41 23.96 8.16 -5.86
N GLY A 42 22.76 7.66 -5.57
CA GLY A 42 22.53 6.76 -4.45
C GLY A 42 22.04 7.46 -3.17
N ASP A 43 21.82 8.78 -3.20
CA ASP A 43 21.29 9.52 -2.06
C ASP A 43 19.78 9.38 -1.92
N VAL A 44 19.31 9.36 -0.66
CA VAL A 44 17.87 9.29 -0.36
C VAL A 44 17.27 10.69 -0.49
N VAL A 45 16.71 10.98 -1.66
CA VAL A 45 16.06 12.26 -1.98
C VAL A 45 14.60 12.35 -1.51
N GLY A 46 14.01 11.24 -1.08
CA GLY A 46 12.63 11.25 -0.59
C GLY A 46 12.13 9.89 -0.16
N ARG A 47 10.82 9.80 0.08
CA ARG A 47 10.13 8.54 0.36
C ARG A 47 8.88 8.43 -0.51
N ILE A 48 8.70 7.25 -1.09
CA ILE A 48 7.54 6.92 -1.93
C ILE A 48 6.68 5.94 -1.14
N CYS A 49 5.38 6.21 -1.10
CA CYS A 49 4.41 5.27 -0.57
C CYS A 49 4.21 4.13 -1.57
N VAL A 50 4.40 2.91 -1.11
CA VAL A 50 4.20 1.71 -1.93
C VAL A 50 3.31 0.73 -1.20
N VAL A 51 2.60 -0.09 -1.96
CA VAL A 51 1.85 -1.24 -1.46
C VAL A 51 2.39 -2.52 -2.08
N GLU A 52 2.44 -3.59 -1.30
CA GLU A 52 2.87 -4.89 -1.77
C GLU A 52 1.68 -5.71 -2.31
N CYS A 53 1.84 -6.31 -3.48
CA CYS A 53 0.88 -7.24 -4.02
C CYS A 53 0.90 -8.54 -3.20
N GLY A 54 -0.18 -8.82 -2.45
CA GLY A 54 -0.31 -10.03 -1.63
C GLY A 54 -0.21 -11.37 -2.39
N ARG A 55 -0.23 -11.37 -3.73
CA ARG A 55 -0.07 -12.58 -4.55
C ARG A 55 1.38 -12.86 -4.97
N CYS A 56 2.12 -11.82 -5.36
CA CYS A 56 3.45 -11.96 -5.96
C CYS A 56 4.56 -11.20 -5.23
N GLY A 57 4.23 -10.46 -4.16
CA GLY A 57 5.20 -9.69 -3.38
C GLY A 57 5.77 -8.46 -4.09
N LYS A 58 5.27 -8.11 -5.29
CA LYS A 58 5.74 -6.92 -6.00
C LYS A 58 5.16 -5.65 -5.39
N GLN A 59 6.02 -4.65 -5.22
CA GLN A 59 5.64 -3.33 -4.76
C GLN A 59 5.10 -2.47 -5.90
N HIS A 60 4.07 -1.70 -5.59
CA HIS A 60 3.40 -0.77 -6.51
C HIS A 60 3.29 0.61 -5.86
N ASP A 61 3.53 1.65 -6.64
CA ASP A 61 3.45 3.03 -6.16
C ASP A 61 2.00 3.41 -5.84
N VAL A 62 1.78 4.02 -4.69
CA VAL A 62 0.48 4.54 -4.29
C VAL A 62 0.29 5.94 -4.93
N PRO A 63 -0.77 6.15 -5.73
CA PRO A 63 -1.04 7.44 -6.35
C PRO A 63 -1.17 8.56 -5.31
N VAL A 64 -0.60 9.72 -5.64
CA VAL A 64 -0.56 10.87 -4.71
C VAL A 64 -1.95 11.35 -4.29
N TYR A 65 -2.95 11.25 -5.16
CA TYR A 65 -4.33 11.63 -4.83
C TYR A 65 -5.00 10.71 -3.80
N LEU A 66 -4.49 9.47 -3.63
CA LEU A 66 -4.91 8.56 -2.57
C LEU A 66 -4.12 8.80 -1.29
N LEU A 67 -3.02 9.55 -1.30
CA LEU A 67 -2.27 9.92 -0.09
C LEU A 67 -3.06 10.94 0.74
N THR A 68 -4.15 10.49 1.37
CA THR A 68 -4.89 11.26 2.36
C THR A 68 -4.01 11.60 3.56
N GLN A 69 -4.41 12.59 4.38
CA GLN A 69 -3.66 12.99 5.58
C GLN A 69 -3.30 11.84 6.54
N LYS A 70 -4.05 10.71 6.51
CA LYS A 70 -3.73 9.50 7.27
C LYS A 70 -2.48 8.80 6.75
N ILE A 71 -2.30 8.69 5.44
CA ILE A 71 -1.16 8.02 4.80
C ILE A 71 0.06 8.93 4.75
N ALA A 72 -0.12 10.25 4.64
CA ALA A 72 0.97 11.20 4.78
C ALA A 72 1.71 11.04 6.13
N LYS A 73 1.01 10.63 7.20
CA LYS A 73 1.63 10.30 8.49
C LYS A 73 2.43 8.99 8.45
N ILE A 74 1.97 7.97 7.74
CA ILE A 74 2.68 6.69 7.53
C ILE A 74 3.93 6.92 6.66
N ALA A 75 3.81 7.70 5.58
CA ALA A 75 4.90 8.14 4.70
C ALA A 75 5.99 8.90 5.47
N ALA A 76 5.57 9.71 6.45
CA ALA A 76 6.45 10.45 7.36
C ALA A 76 7.06 9.56 8.48
N GLY A 77 6.81 8.24 8.48
CA GLY A 77 7.36 7.30 9.47
C GLY A 77 6.65 7.28 10.82
N LYS A 78 5.45 7.88 10.93
CA LYS A 78 4.61 7.77 12.14
C LYS A 78 3.64 6.61 11.97
N ARG A 79 3.88 5.52 12.70
CA ARG A 79 2.94 4.40 12.88
C ARG A 79 1.62 4.98 13.40
N LEU A 80 0.50 4.74 12.70
CA LEU A 80 -0.83 5.07 13.21
C LEU A 80 -1.02 4.22 14.48
N LYS A 81 -1.06 4.89 15.64
CA LYS A 81 -1.51 4.30 16.90
C LYS A 81 -3.03 4.39 16.98
#